data_AF-A0A964V667-F1
#
_entry.id   AF-A0A964V667-F1
#
_cell.length_a   1.000
_cell.length_b   1.000
_cell.length_c   1.000
_cell.angle_alpha   90.00
_cell.angle_beta   90.00
_cell.angle_gamma   90.00
#
_symmetry.space_group_name_H-M   'P 1'
#
loop_
_entity.id
_entity.type
_entity.pdbx_description
1 polymer ?
#
loop_
_entity_poly.entity_id
_entity_poly.type
_entity_poly.pdbx_seq_one_letter_code
_entity_poly.pdbx_strand_id
1 'polypeptide(L)'
;MRKPEPLVEILSTGRYLPDQIVTNDDLSKRMDTSDEWIHSRTGIRQRHIAPDGVNTADLGAGAARRAMEKAGIDPGEVDVIVVCTSTPDRWMPATACDVQALLGCSNAFAFDVMAACSGFMYGLSVAEGYLASGRAEIVLVIAAEKMSSILNWNDRSTCVLFGDGAGAALLRRANGSGRGILSAHLRSDGNLAHLLCRPAGGAIEPISKRVLEEARHLVHMEGREVFKNAVRSMAEACDQALQQAGMTADDIDLLVPHQANVRIIEATAKYAGVPMEKVFVNVDRYGNMSSASVPVALDEALEQKRIGPGSHVLTVAFGAGLTWGAMVLRW
;
A
#
# COMPACT_ATOMS: atom_id res chain seq x y z
N MET A 1 -8.07 30.08 -9.79
CA MET A 1 -8.92 28.91 -9.51
C MET A 1 -9.15 28.84 -8.00
N ARG A 2 -10.34 28.42 -7.53
CA ARG A 2 -10.61 28.22 -6.10
C ARG A 2 -9.74 27.05 -5.61
N LYS A 3 -9.07 27.19 -4.46
CA LYS A 3 -8.30 26.08 -3.88
C LYS A 3 -9.26 24.90 -3.61
N PRO A 4 -8.88 23.65 -3.91
CA PRO A 4 -9.73 22.51 -3.62
C PRO A 4 -10.00 22.43 -2.12
N GLU A 5 -11.28 22.30 -1.75
CA GLU A 5 -11.70 22.02 -0.39
C GLU A 5 -11.89 20.50 -0.27
N PRO A 6 -11.18 19.81 0.65
CA PRO A 6 -11.34 18.38 0.83
C PRO A 6 -12.77 17.99 1.17
N LEU A 7 -13.24 16.88 0.59
CA LEU A 7 -14.53 16.27 0.95
C LEU A 7 -14.42 15.40 2.21
N VAL A 8 -13.25 14.80 2.41
CA VAL A 8 -12.95 13.87 3.49
C VAL A 8 -11.59 14.15 4.10
N GLU A 9 -11.45 13.82 5.38
CA GLU A 9 -10.19 13.90 6.12
C GLU A 9 -9.80 12.53 6.68
N ILE A 10 -8.49 12.25 6.68
CA ILE A 10 -7.91 11.11 7.40
C ILE A 10 -7.71 11.53 8.84
N LEU A 11 -8.39 10.88 9.79
CA LEU A 11 -8.32 11.19 11.22
C LEU A 11 -7.05 10.69 11.86
N SER A 12 -6.75 9.43 11.60
CA SER A 12 -5.62 8.71 12.16
C SER A 12 -5.14 7.67 11.18
N THR A 13 -3.91 7.22 11.42
CA THR A 13 -3.31 6.07 10.77
C THR A 13 -2.83 5.08 11.80
N GLY A 14 -2.70 3.81 11.42
CA GLY A 14 -2.11 2.77 12.25
C GLY A 14 -1.31 1.80 11.39
N ARG A 15 -0.32 1.15 11.99
CA ARG A 15 0.47 0.12 11.31
C ARG A 15 0.74 -1.08 12.21
N TYR A 16 0.83 -2.25 11.59
CA TYR A 16 1.21 -3.49 12.23
C TYR A 16 2.24 -4.22 11.37
N LEU A 17 3.34 -4.62 12.01
CA LEU A 17 4.44 -5.36 11.40
C LEU A 17 4.62 -6.65 12.20
N PRO A 18 4.75 -7.83 11.55
CA PRO A 18 5.10 -9.06 12.25
C PRO A 18 6.44 -8.97 12.97
N ASP A 19 6.62 -9.68 14.08
CA ASP A 19 7.86 -9.59 14.87
C ASP A 19 9.07 -10.30 14.23
N GLN A 20 8.82 -11.28 13.35
CA GLN A 20 9.89 -12.06 12.73
C GLN A 20 10.58 -11.26 11.63
N ILE A 21 11.83 -10.88 11.90
CA ILE A 21 12.71 -10.21 10.96
C ILE A 21 13.53 -11.25 10.19
N VAL A 22 13.57 -11.11 8.86
CA VAL A 22 14.43 -11.87 7.96
C VAL A 22 15.46 -10.92 7.35
N THR A 23 16.73 -11.12 7.66
CA THR A 23 17.82 -10.29 7.11
C THR A 23 18.25 -10.80 5.73
N ASN A 24 19.00 -10.00 4.97
CA ASN A 24 19.64 -10.48 3.75
C ASN A 24 20.60 -11.66 4.00
N ASP A 25 21.28 -11.67 5.16
CA ASP A 25 22.16 -12.76 5.57
C ASP A 25 21.39 -14.06 5.88
N ASP A 26 20.13 -13.97 6.28
CA ASP A 26 19.29 -15.16 6.42
C ASP A 26 18.85 -15.73 5.07
N LEU A 27 18.65 -14.87 4.06
CA LEU A 27 18.35 -15.29 2.70
C LEU A 27 19.56 -15.94 2.03
N SER A 28 20.78 -15.40 2.23
CA SER A 28 22.02 -15.98 1.66
C SER A 28 22.32 -17.39 2.16
N LYS A 29 21.79 -17.79 3.32
CA LYS A 29 21.87 -19.18 3.83
C LYS A 29 20.97 -20.15 3.07
N ARG A 30 19.98 -19.65 2.31
CA ARG A 30 18.94 -20.46 1.64
C ARG A 30 19.01 -20.43 0.12
N MET A 31 19.59 -19.38 -0.46
CA MET A 31 19.70 -19.19 -1.90
C MET A 31 21.02 -18.51 -2.26
N ASP A 32 21.46 -18.68 -3.51
CA ASP A 32 22.65 -18.01 -4.04
C ASP A 32 22.43 -16.49 -4.11
N THR A 33 22.78 -15.75 -3.05
CA THR A 33 22.67 -14.29 -2.94
C THR A 33 23.56 -13.75 -1.81
N SER A 34 23.62 -12.44 -1.63
CA SER A 34 24.33 -11.78 -0.52
C SER A 34 23.65 -10.48 -0.12
N ASP A 35 23.97 -9.94 1.07
CA ASP A 35 23.55 -8.59 1.47
C ASP A 35 23.96 -7.54 0.43
N GLU A 36 25.22 -7.57 -0.01
CA GLU A 36 25.72 -6.65 -1.03
C GLU A 36 24.91 -6.73 -2.33
N TRP A 37 24.56 -7.95 -2.78
CA TRP A 37 23.78 -8.13 -4.00
C TRP A 37 22.36 -7.57 -3.85
N ILE A 38 21.69 -7.82 -2.73
CA ILE A 38 20.32 -7.37 -2.50
C ILE A 38 20.29 -5.86 -2.26
N HIS A 39 21.11 -5.36 -1.34
CA HIS A 39 21.13 -3.96 -0.93
C HIS A 39 21.53 -3.03 -2.09
N SER A 40 22.57 -3.35 -2.86
CA SER A 40 22.98 -2.51 -4.00
C SER A 40 21.92 -2.39 -5.09
N ARG A 41 21.03 -3.38 -5.20
CA ARG A 41 19.98 -3.43 -6.24
C ARG A 41 18.64 -2.91 -5.77
N THR A 42 18.36 -3.00 -4.48
CA THR A 42 17.01 -2.77 -3.94
C THR A 42 16.97 -1.75 -2.80
N GLY A 43 18.09 -1.52 -2.12
CA GLY A 43 18.17 -0.78 -0.86
C GLY A 43 17.66 -1.56 0.36
N ILE A 44 17.13 -2.77 0.17
CA ILE A 44 16.53 -3.58 1.24
C ILE A 44 17.65 -4.27 2.04
N ARG A 45 17.57 -4.19 3.37
CA ARG A 45 18.48 -4.87 4.31
C ARG A 45 17.79 -6.00 5.05
N GLN A 46 16.54 -5.79 5.40
CA GLN A 46 15.71 -6.76 6.09
C GLN A 46 14.24 -6.59 5.70
N ARG A 47 13.43 -7.58 6.05
CA ARG A 47 11.97 -7.55 5.91
C ARG A 47 11.30 -8.28 7.07
N HIS A 48 10.04 -7.97 7.31
CA HIS A 48 9.22 -8.66 8.29
C HIS A 48 8.43 -9.76 7.59
N ILE A 49 8.34 -10.94 8.20
CA ILE A 49 7.59 -12.08 7.65
C ILE A 49 6.62 -12.57 8.73
N ALA A 50 5.36 -12.75 8.36
CA ALA A 50 4.36 -13.25 9.30
C ALA A 50 4.64 -14.73 9.61
N PRO A 51 4.73 -15.13 10.90
CA PRO A 51 4.92 -16.52 11.26
C PRO A 51 3.68 -17.37 10.88
N ASP A 52 3.83 -18.68 10.95
CA ASP A 52 2.71 -19.60 10.80
C ASP A 52 1.62 -19.27 11.81
N GLY A 53 0.36 -19.29 11.35
CA GLY A 53 -0.81 -18.95 12.17
C GLY A 53 -1.22 -17.47 12.13
N VAL A 54 -0.34 -16.55 11.72
CA VAL A 54 -0.71 -15.14 11.48
C VAL A 54 -1.14 -14.98 10.03
N ASN A 55 -2.38 -14.55 9.80
CA ASN A 55 -2.99 -14.39 8.48
C ASN A 55 -3.13 -12.90 8.10
N THR A 56 -3.58 -12.61 6.87
CA THR A 56 -3.69 -11.24 6.36
C THR A 56 -4.74 -10.44 7.14
N ALA A 57 -5.85 -11.05 7.55
CA ALA A 57 -6.84 -10.39 8.41
C ALA A 57 -6.27 -10.01 9.78
N ASP A 58 -5.41 -10.84 10.38
CA ASP A 58 -4.75 -10.53 11.67
C ASP A 58 -3.85 -9.28 11.54
N LEU A 59 -3.06 -9.21 10.46
CA LEU A 59 -2.23 -8.03 10.18
C LEU A 59 -3.09 -6.78 10.03
N GLY A 60 -4.15 -6.87 9.21
CA GLY A 60 -5.09 -5.78 8.97
C GLY A 60 -5.79 -5.31 10.25
N ALA A 61 -6.29 -6.23 11.06
CA ALA A 61 -6.95 -5.93 12.33
C ALA A 61 -5.98 -5.29 13.34
N GLY A 62 -4.72 -5.71 13.36
CA GLY A 62 -3.67 -5.09 14.18
C GLY A 62 -3.43 -3.63 13.81
N ALA A 63 -3.35 -3.31 12.52
CA ALA A 63 -3.16 -1.93 12.05
C ALA A 63 -4.41 -1.07 12.32
N ALA A 64 -5.59 -1.63 12.07
CA ALA A 64 -6.87 -0.97 12.29
C ALA A 64 -7.11 -0.62 13.76
N ARG A 65 -6.85 -1.54 14.71
CA ARG A 65 -6.96 -1.27 16.16
C ARG A 65 -6.15 -0.05 16.55
N ARG A 66 -4.90 0.04 16.09
CA ARG A 66 -4.02 1.18 16.36
C ARG A 66 -4.55 2.49 15.78
N ALA A 67 -5.12 2.46 14.57
CA ALA A 67 -5.73 3.64 13.97
C ALA A 67 -6.96 4.11 14.78
N MET A 68 -7.84 3.17 15.15
CA MET A 68 -9.03 3.43 15.95
C MET A 68 -8.68 3.97 17.34
N GLU A 69 -7.73 3.34 18.03
CA GLU A 69 -7.21 3.78 19.34
C GLU A 69 -6.67 5.22 19.29
N LYS A 70 -5.88 5.55 18.26
CA LYS A 70 -5.36 6.93 18.08
C LYS A 70 -6.45 7.96 17.81
N ALA A 71 -7.55 7.56 17.17
CA ALA A 71 -8.69 8.45 16.90
C ALA A 71 -9.73 8.48 18.04
N GLY A 72 -9.65 7.55 18.99
CA GLY A 72 -10.68 7.37 20.02
C GLY A 72 -12.02 6.93 19.45
N ILE A 73 -12.00 6.08 18.42
CA ILE A 73 -13.21 5.58 17.73
C ILE A 73 -13.50 4.15 18.17
N ASP A 74 -14.73 3.91 18.63
CA ASP A 74 -15.20 2.59 19.01
C ASP A 74 -15.54 1.74 17.77
N PRO A 75 -15.38 0.41 17.83
CA PRO A 75 -15.75 -0.48 16.71
C PRO A 75 -17.18 -0.31 16.21
N GLY A 76 -18.12 0.01 17.11
CA GLY A 76 -19.52 0.25 16.77
C GLY A 76 -19.77 1.50 15.92
N GLU A 77 -18.82 2.42 15.82
CA GLU A 77 -18.96 3.66 15.05
C GLU A 77 -18.50 3.51 13.59
N VAL A 78 -17.81 2.42 13.24
CA VAL A 78 -17.32 2.18 11.88
C VAL A 78 -18.47 1.68 11.01
N ASP A 79 -18.76 2.38 9.90
CA ASP A 79 -19.85 2.04 8.97
C ASP A 79 -19.38 1.17 7.80
N VAL A 80 -18.11 1.33 7.38
CA VAL A 80 -17.56 0.65 6.21
C VAL A 80 -16.12 0.22 6.48
N ILE A 81 -15.79 -1.03 6.12
CA ILE A 81 -14.42 -1.55 6.11
C ILE A 81 -14.03 -1.88 4.67
N VAL A 82 -12.96 -1.25 4.20
CA VAL A 82 -12.35 -1.52 2.90
C VAL A 82 -10.97 -2.12 3.13
N VAL A 83 -10.78 -3.39 2.75
CA VAL A 83 -9.45 -4.04 2.82
C VAL A 83 -8.83 -4.12 1.43
N CYS A 84 -7.69 -3.46 1.27
CA CYS A 84 -6.87 -3.52 0.08
C CYS A 84 -5.83 -4.64 0.25
N THR A 85 -5.95 -5.72 -0.51
CA THR A 85 -5.02 -6.85 -0.42
C THR A 85 -4.88 -7.61 -1.74
N SER A 86 -3.67 -8.13 -2.00
CA SER A 86 -3.36 -9.09 -3.06
C SER A 86 -3.15 -10.50 -2.51
N THR A 87 -3.18 -10.63 -1.18
CA THR A 87 -2.93 -11.87 -0.44
C THR A 87 -4.09 -12.15 0.52
N PRO A 88 -5.33 -12.25 0.00
CA PRO A 88 -6.47 -12.53 0.84
C PRO A 88 -6.32 -13.91 1.49
N ASP A 89 -6.85 -14.08 2.69
CA ASP A 89 -6.76 -15.35 3.42
C ASP A 89 -7.47 -16.49 2.67
N ARG A 90 -8.51 -16.12 1.92
CA ARG A 90 -9.33 -16.99 1.10
C ARG A 90 -9.75 -16.25 -0.17
N TRP A 91 -10.04 -17.00 -1.24
CA TRP A 91 -10.67 -16.41 -2.43
C TRP A 91 -12.11 -15.96 -2.17
N MET A 92 -12.78 -16.59 -1.21
CA MET A 92 -14.12 -16.24 -0.72
C MET A 92 -14.32 -16.86 0.67
N PRO A 93 -14.90 -16.14 1.66
CA PRO A 93 -15.34 -14.73 1.59
C PRO A 93 -14.17 -13.73 1.55
N ALA A 94 -14.50 -12.44 1.46
CA ALA A 94 -13.53 -11.34 1.50
C ALA A 94 -12.80 -11.28 2.86
N THR A 95 -11.53 -10.90 2.83
CA THR A 95 -10.68 -10.72 4.03
C THR A 95 -11.24 -9.65 4.96
N ALA A 96 -11.88 -8.62 4.39
CA ALA A 96 -12.55 -7.56 5.13
C ALA A 96 -13.64 -8.09 6.08
N CYS A 97 -14.33 -9.19 5.75
CA CYS A 97 -15.32 -9.80 6.64
C CYS A 97 -14.65 -10.40 7.88
N ASP A 98 -13.49 -11.03 7.72
CA ASP A 98 -12.73 -11.57 8.84
C ASP A 98 -12.19 -10.43 9.72
N VAL A 99 -11.67 -9.36 9.11
CA VAL A 99 -11.24 -8.16 9.85
C VAL A 99 -12.39 -7.52 10.61
N GLN A 100 -13.57 -7.40 10.00
CA GLN A 100 -14.77 -6.86 10.64
C GLN A 100 -15.13 -7.66 11.91
N ALA A 101 -15.09 -8.98 11.84
CA ALA A 101 -15.33 -9.85 12.99
C ALA A 101 -14.24 -9.71 14.05
N LEU A 102 -12.95 -9.68 13.65
CA LEU A 102 -11.80 -9.54 14.56
C LEU A 102 -11.78 -8.20 15.31
N LEU A 103 -12.35 -7.14 14.73
CA LEU A 103 -12.44 -5.82 15.34
C LEU A 103 -13.72 -5.62 16.15
N GLY A 104 -14.74 -6.45 15.95
CA GLY A 104 -16.06 -6.25 16.55
C GLY A 104 -16.85 -5.09 15.93
N CYS A 105 -16.57 -4.72 14.68
CA CYS A 105 -17.27 -3.65 13.97
C CYS A 105 -18.63 -4.13 13.45
N SER A 106 -19.56 -4.44 14.36
CA SER A 106 -20.84 -5.09 14.03
C SER A 106 -21.76 -4.28 13.11
N ASN A 107 -21.58 -2.96 13.04
CA ASN A 107 -22.34 -2.07 12.17
C ASN A 107 -21.75 -1.95 10.76
N ALA A 108 -20.46 -2.29 10.60
CA ALA A 108 -19.77 -2.12 9.35
C ALA A 108 -20.16 -3.20 8.33
N PHE A 109 -20.47 -2.79 7.10
CA PHE A 109 -20.33 -3.71 5.97
C PHE A 109 -18.88 -3.67 5.46
N ALA A 110 -18.42 -4.80 4.91
CA ALA A 110 -17.00 -5.01 4.65
C ALA A 110 -16.76 -5.66 3.28
N PHE A 111 -15.75 -5.20 2.56
CA PHE A 111 -15.35 -5.76 1.26
C PHE A 111 -13.88 -5.51 0.93
N ASP A 112 -13.34 -6.33 0.01
CA ASP A 112 -11.96 -6.22 -0.45
C ASP A 112 -11.85 -5.36 -1.73
N VAL A 113 -10.74 -4.65 -1.87
CA VAL A 113 -10.32 -3.94 -3.09
C VAL A 113 -8.98 -4.51 -3.55
N MET A 114 -8.96 -5.12 -4.74
CA MET A 114 -7.73 -5.64 -5.34
C MET A 114 -7.23 -4.70 -6.45
N ALA A 115 -6.27 -3.84 -6.10
CA ALA A 115 -5.52 -3.02 -7.07
C ALA A 115 -3.99 -3.09 -6.80
N ALA A 116 -3.54 -4.27 -6.35
CA ALA A 116 -2.14 -4.56 -6.05
C ALA A 116 -1.50 -3.48 -5.15
N CYS A 117 -0.24 -3.13 -5.41
CA CYS A 117 0.48 -2.10 -4.66
C CYS A 117 -0.18 -0.70 -4.67
N SER A 118 -1.05 -0.40 -5.64
CA SER A 118 -1.80 0.86 -5.68
C SER A 118 -3.09 0.84 -4.84
N GLY A 119 -3.41 -0.32 -4.24
CA GLY A 119 -4.64 -0.62 -3.53
C GLY A 119 -5.01 0.40 -2.48
N PHE A 120 -4.08 0.90 -1.67
CA PHE A 120 -4.40 1.86 -0.62
C PHE A 120 -5.05 3.14 -1.16
N MET A 121 -4.54 3.74 -2.24
CA MET A 121 -5.15 4.94 -2.83
C MET A 121 -6.49 4.64 -3.52
N TYR A 122 -6.64 3.46 -4.14
CA TYR A 122 -7.94 3.03 -4.65
C TYR A 122 -8.95 2.90 -3.51
N GLY A 123 -8.56 2.32 -2.39
CA GLY A 123 -9.38 2.21 -1.18
C GLY A 123 -9.76 3.57 -0.60
N LEU A 124 -8.82 4.53 -0.54
CA LEU A 124 -9.10 5.90 -0.12
C LEU A 124 -10.13 6.59 -1.03
N SER A 125 -10.04 6.40 -2.35
CA SER A 125 -11.02 6.96 -3.30
C SER A 125 -12.41 6.34 -3.13
N VAL A 126 -12.49 5.03 -2.89
CA VAL A 126 -13.75 4.36 -2.57
C VAL A 126 -14.35 4.89 -1.27
N ALA A 127 -13.54 5.04 -0.22
CA ALA A 127 -13.96 5.59 1.06
C ALA A 127 -14.47 7.03 0.92
N GLU A 128 -13.77 7.86 0.14
CA GLU A 128 -14.20 9.22 -0.19
C GLU A 128 -15.60 9.22 -0.83
N GLY A 129 -15.88 8.31 -1.76
CA GLY A 129 -17.20 8.18 -2.37
C GLY A 129 -18.33 7.87 -1.38
N TYR A 130 -18.11 6.95 -0.43
CA TYR A 130 -19.10 6.61 0.60
C TYR A 130 -19.37 7.79 1.55
N LEU A 131 -18.30 8.45 2.01
CA LEU A 131 -18.38 9.61 2.89
C LEU A 131 -19.02 10.83 2.20
N ALA A 132 -18.59 11.14 0.97
CA ALA A 132 -19.11 12.28 0.20
C ALA A 132 -20.61 12.12 -0.10
N SER A 133 -21.04 10.90 -0.44
CA SER A 133 -22.45 10.60 -0.73
C SER A 133 -23.34 10.51 0.51
N GLY A 134 -22.77 10.50 1.72
CA GLY A 134 -23.51 10.35 2.97
C GLY A 134 -24.08 8.97 3.24
N ARG A 135 -23.41 7.96 2.68
CA ARG A 135 -23.72 6.55 2.94
C ARG A 135 -22.91 5.98 4.10
N ALA A 136 -21.98 6.75 4.64
CA ALA A 136 -21.15 6.44 5.79
C ALA A 136 -20.73 7.75 6.47
N GLU A 137 -20.48 7.69 7.78
CA GLU A 137 -19.87 8.76 8.56
C GLU A 137 -18.42 8.42 8.93
N ILE A 138 -18.11 7.14 9.17
CA ILE A 138 -16.75 6.64 9.41
C ILE A 138 -16.43 5.46 8.51
N VAL A 139 -15.33 5.59 7.75
CA VAL A 139 -14.80 4.53 6.89
C VAL A 139 -13.40 4.15 7.33
N LEU A 140 -13.17 2.85 7.51
CA LEU A 140 -11.87 2.28 7.82
C LEU A 140 -11.27 1.65 6.55
N VAL A 141 -10.16 2.23 6.08
CA VAL A 141 -9.40 1.72 4.93
C VAL A 141 -8.15 1.03 5.45
N ILE A 142 -7.95 -0.23 5.08
CA ILE A 142 -6.85 -1.07 5.53
C ILE A 142 -6.12 -1.57 4.29
N ALA A 143 -4.80 -1.50 4.27
CA ALA A 143 -3.98 -2.23 3.30
C ALA A 143 -3.14 -3.26 4.08
N ALA A 144 -3.33 -4.53 3.76
CA ALA A 144 -2.72 -5.63 4.49
C ALA A 144 -2.21 -6.70 3.54
N GLU A 145 -0.96 -7.11 3.71
CA GLU A 145 -0.33 -8.06 2.81
C GLU A 145 0.53 -9.07 3.58
N LYS A 146 0.28 -10.36 3.31
CA LYS A 146 1.19 -11.46 3.62
C LYS A 146 1.86 -11.93 2.32
N MET A 147 2.63 -11.03 1.69
CA MET A 147 3.28 -11.28 0.40
C MET A 147 4.11 -12.56 0.41
N SER A 148 4.76 -12.89 1.53
CA SER A 148 5.54 -14.11 1.75
C SER A 148 4.82 -15.41 1.37
N SER A 149 3.49 -15.42 1.44
CA SER A 149 2.64 -16.58 1.13
C SER A 149 2.47 -16.86 -0.36
N ILE A 150 2.84 -15.91 -1.23
CA ILE A 150 2.70 -16.03 -2.69
C ILE A 150 4.03 -15.86 -3.44
N LEU A 151 5.17 -15.93 -2.73
CA LEU A 151 6.50 -15.86 -3.33
C LEU A 151 7.04 -17.24 -3.70
N ASN A 152 7.74 -17.31 -4.83
CA ASN A 152 8.63 -18.43 -5.10
C ASN A 152 9.97 -18.22 -4.36
N TRP A 153 10.15 -18.90 -3.23
CA TRP A 153 11.37 -18.81 -2.42
C TRP A 153 12.63 -19.38 -3.08
N ASN A 154 12.49 -20.03 -4.24
CA ASN A 154 13.62 -20.45 -5.08
C ASN A 154 13.97 -19.40 -6.15
N ASP A 155 13.14 -18.37 -6.34
CA ASP A 155 13.39 -17.27 -7.28
C ASP A 155 13.89 -16.01 -6.55
N ARG A 156 15.21 -15.89 -6.48
CA ARG A 156 15.89 -14.72 -5.89
C ARG A 156 15.56 -13.38 -6.57
N SER A 157 15.03 -13.40 -7.80
CA SER A 157 14.70 -12.15 -8.51
C SER A 157 13.49 -11.43 -7.91
N THR A 158 12.63 -12.18 -7.22
CA THR A 158 11.37 -11.69 -6.67
C THR A 158 11.33 -11.82 -5.14
N CYS A 159 11.72 -12.98 -4.57
CA CYS A 159 11.48 -13.25 -3.14
C CYS A 159 12.27 -12.35 -2.19
N VAL A 160 13.38 -11.77 -2.65
CA VAL A 160 14.19 -10.83 -1.87
C VAL A 160 13.53 -9.46 -1.71
N LEU A 161 12.50 -9.15 -2.50
CA LEU A 161 11.89 -7.81 -2.51
C LEU A 161 10.85 -7.64 -1.43
N PHE A 162 10.06 -8.70 -1.16
CA PHE A 162 8.80 -8.55 -0.46
C PHE A 162 8.90 -8.80 1.03
N GLY A 163 8.04 -8.11 1.79
CA GLY A 163 7.79 -8.33 3.20
C GLY A 163 6.29 -8.33 3.49
N ASP A 164 5.95 -8.62 4.73
CA ASP A 164 4.58 -8.70 5.23
C ASP A 164 4.28 -7.56 6.19
N GLY A 165 3.05 -7.06 6.18
CA GLY A 165 2.62 -6.02 7.09
C GLY A 165 1.27 -5.42 6.72
N ALA A 166 0.82 -4.49 7.54
CA ALA A 166 -0.42 -3.77 7.31
C ALA A 166 -0.35 -2.31 7.76
N GLY A 167 -1.06 -1.45 7.05
CA GLY A 167 -1.35 -0.08 7.44
C GLY A 167 -2.86 0.20 7.32
N ALA A 168 -3.37 1.09 8.15
CA ALA A 168 -4.77 1.47 8.16
C ALA A 168 -4.92 2.99 8.27
N ALA A 169 -6.00 3.52 7.73
CA ALA A 169 -6.43 4.91 7.83
C ALA A 169 -7.92 4.95 8.16
N LEU A 170 -8.28 5.81 9.10
CA LEU A 170 -9.66 6.04 9.50
C LEU A 170 -10.11 7.40 8.95
N LEU A 171 -11.21 7.44 8.22
CA LEU A 171 -11.67 8.60 7.48
C LEU A 171 -13.07 9.02 7.90
N ARG A 172 -13.32 10.33 7.83
CA ARG A 172 -14.66 10.93 7.93
C ARG A 172 -14.82 12.08 6.95
N ARG A 173 -16.03 12.64 6.86
CA ARG A 173 -16.25 13.89 6.13
C ARG A 173 -15.40 15.03 6.71
N ALA A 174 -14.84 15.85 5.83
CA ALA A 174 -14.08 17.03 6.25
C ALA A 174 -15.00 18.04 6.96
N ASN A 175 -14.47 18.71 7.98
CA ASN A 175 -15.21 19.67 8.81
C ASN A 175 -14.96 21.15 8.43
N GLY A 176 -14.39 21.41 7.26
CA GLY A 176 -14.03 22.75 6.81
C GLY A 176 -12.68 23.28 7.31
N SER A 177 -11.90 22.48 8.06
CA SER A 177 -10.52 22.83 8.46
C SER A 177 -9.54 22.95 7.28
N GLY A 178 -9.91 22.38 6.13
CA GLY A 178 -9.05 22.24 4.96
C GLY A 178 -8.02 21.12 5.07
N ARG A 179 -8.09 20.28 6.11
CA ARG A 179 -7.41 18.97 6.20
C ARG A 179 -8.14 17.97 5.30
N GLY A 180 -7.38 17.09 4.65
CA GLY A 180 -7.94 15.97 3.89
C GLY A 180 -7.32 15.72 2.53
N ILE A 181 -8.03 14.99 1.68
CA ILE A 181 -7.63 14.70 0.31
C ILE A 181 -7.90 15.92 -0.57
N LEU A 182 -6.84 16.53 -1.13
CA LEU A 182 -6.94 17.70 -2.01
C LEU A 182 -7.14 17.30 -3.48
N SER A 183 -6.53 16.19 -3.89
CA SER A 183 -6.67 15.63 -5.23
C SER A 183 -6.36 14.14 -5.26
N ALA A 184 -6.90 13.45 -6.25
CA ALA A 184 -6.65 12.04 -6.51
C ALA A 184 -6.64 11.77 -8.01
N HIS A 185 -5.54 11.19 -8.50
CA HIS A 185 -5.41 10.73 -9.87
C HIS A 185 -5.16 9.22 -9.87
N LEU A 186 -6.10 8.44 -10.39
CA LEU A 186 -6.04 6.97 -10.46
C LEU A 186 -6.16 6.49 -11.90
N ARG A 187 -5.34 5.50 -12.30
CA ARG A 187 -5.26 4.99 -13.68
C ARG A 187 -4.90 3.51 -13.73
N SER A 188 -5.25 2.87 -14.83
CA SER A 188 -4.93 1.47 -15.11
C SER A 188 -4.66 1.23 -16.59
N ASP A 189 -3.80 0.26 -16.89
CA ASP A 189 -3.59 -0.29 -18.22
C ASP A 189 -3.53 -1.83 -18.16
N GLY A 190 -4.67 -2.45 -18.43
CA GLY A 190 -4.86 -3.90 -18.42
C GLY A 190 -4.04 -4.66 -19.47
N ASN A 191 -3.57 -3.98 -20.52
CA ASN A 191 -2.78 -4.63 -21.57
C ASN A 191 -1.40 -5.08 -21.05
N LEU A 192 -0.97 -4.52 -19.93
CA LEU A 192 0.32 -4.77 -19.31
C LEU A 192 0.23 -5.74 -18.11
N ALA A 193 -0.93 -6.37 -17.87
CA ALA A 193 -1.15 -7.27 -16.74
C ALA A 193 -0.11 -8.41 -16.64
N HIS A 194 0.34 -8.93 -17.78
CA HIS A 194 1.31 -10.02 -17.85
C HIS A 194 2.71 -9.66 -17.29
N LEU A 195 3.02 -8.37 -17.13
CA LEU A 195 4.32 -7.93 -16.61
C LEU A 195 4.48 -8.16 -15.10
N LEU A 196 3.38 -8.23 -14.35
CA LEU A 196 3.39 -8.52 -12.92
C LEU A 196 2.05 -9.18 -12.56
N CYS A 197 2.05 -10.49 -12.33
CA CYS A 197 0.83 -11.25 -12.09
C CYS A 197 1.08 -12.56 -11.35
N ARG A 198 -0.01 -13.28 -11.06
CA ARG A 198 0.00 -14.71 -10.72
C ARG A 198 -0.56 -15.47 -11.93
N PRO A 199 0.28 -16.11 -12.76
CA PRO A 199 -0.15 -16.66 -14.06
C PRO A 199 -1.23 -17.74 -14.02
N ALA A 200 -1.46 -18.38 -12.88
CA ALA A 200 -2.43 -19.45 -12.68
C ALA A 200 -2.97 -19.45 -11.23
N GLY A 201 -3.92 -20.35 -10.96
CA GLY A 201 -4.61 -20.48 -9.68
C GLY A 201 -5.91 -19.68 -9.57
N GLY A 202 -6.26 -18.93 -10.62
CA GLY A 202 -7.56 -18.28 -10.79
C GLY A 202 -8.47 -19.02 -11.76
N ALA A 203 -9.50 -18.34 -12.26
CA ALA A 203 -10.51 -18.94 -13.13
C ALA A 203 -9.99 -19.38 -14.52
N ILE A 204 -8.99 -18.68 -15.08
CA ILE A 204 -8.41 -18.99 -16.40
C ILE A 204 -7.69 -20.34 -16.36
N GLU A 205 -6.97 -20.61 -15.28
CA GLU A 205 -6.25 -21.86 -15.08
C GLU A 205 -6.32 -22.25 -13.60
N PRO A 206 -7.29 -23.09 -13.22
CA PRO A 206 -7.45 -23.57 -11.85
C PRO A 206 -6.21 -24.29 -11.32
N ILE A 207 -6.09 -24.36 -10.00
CA ILE A 207 -5.00 -25.10 -9.35
C ILE A 207 -5.01 -26.57 -9.81
N SER A 208 -3.84 -27.03 -10.25
CA SER A 208 -3.57 -28.41 -10.67
C SER A 208 -2.15 -28.80 -10.29
N LYS A 209 -1.82 -30.09 -10.33
CA LYS A 209 -0.46 -30.58 -10.05
C LYS A 209 0.59 -29.85 -10.90
N ARG A 210 0.31 -29.65 -12.19
CA ARG A 210 1.17 -28.93 -13.14
C ARG A 210 1.41 -27.48 -12.70
N VAL A 211 0.35 -26.76 -12.31
CA VAL A 211 0.44 -25.36 -11.83
C VAL A 211 1.31 -25.24 -10.57
N LEU A 212 1.29 -26.26 -9.71
CA LEU A 212 2.13 -26.31 -8.52
C LEU A 212 3.59 -26.58 -8.88
N GLU A 213 3.85 -27.60 -9.71
CA GLU A 213 5.18 -27.98 -10.19
C GLU A 213 5.88 -26.84 -10.96
N GLU A 214 5.14 -26.11 -11.79
CA GLU A 214 5.63 -24.96 -12.55
C GLU A 214 5.62 -23.64 -11.73
N ALA A 215 5.21 -23.66 -10.46
CA ALA A 215 5.10 -22.48 -9.58
C ALA A 215 4.27 -21.31 -10.14
N ARG A 216 3.40 -21.55 -11.11
CA ARG A 216 2.61 -20.52 -11.82
C ARG A 216 1.52 -19.86 -10.99
N HIS A 217 1.23 -20.40 -9.80
CA HIS A 217 0.32 -19.82 -8.83
C HIS A 217 0.97 -18.76 -7.93
N LEU A 218 2.29 -18.55 -8.05
CA LEU A 218 3.09 -17.58 -7.31
C LEU A 218 3.33 -16.33 -8.16
N VAL A 219 3.91 -15.29 -7.55
CA VAL A 219 4.22 -14.02 -8.24
C VAL A 219 5.22 -14.25 -9.37
N HIS A 220 4.88 -13.75 -10.56
CA HIS A 220 5.76 -13.62 -11.72
C HIS A 220 5.95 -12.14 -12.06
N MET A 221 7.18 -11.72 -12.37
CA MET A 221 7.51 -10.31 -12.61
C MET A 221 8.56 -10.12 -13.71
N GLU A 222 8.21 -9.32 -14.72
CA GLU A 222 9.12 -8.82 -15.75
C GLU A 222 9.85 -7.54 -15.26
N GLY A 223 10.78 -7.70 -14.32
CA GLY A 223 11.30 -6.60 -13.50
C GLY A 223 11.81 -5.36 -14.25
N ARG A 224 12.43 -5.52 -15.42
CA ARG A 224 12.91 -4.38 -16.23
C ARG A 224 11.77 -3.56 -16.82
N GLU A 225 10.78 -4.23 -17.39
CA GLU A 225 9.61 -3.56 -17.99
C GLU A 225 8.71 -2.99 -16.89
N VAL A 226 8.56 -3.69 -15.76
CA VAL A 226 7.89 -3.18 -14.56
C VAL A 226 8.55 -1.89 -14.07
N PHE A 227 9.88 -1.86 -13.92
CA PHE A 227 10.60 -0.64 -13.51
C PHE A 227 10.32 0.54 -14.45
N LYS A 228 10.43 0.33 -15.76
CA LYS A 228 10.24 1.37 -16.78
C LYS A 228 8.81 1.94 -16.74
N ASN A 229 7.81 1.08 -16.64
CA ASN A 229 6.41 1.51 -16.57
C ASN A 229 6.12 2.19 -15.22
N ALA A 230 6.62 1.65 -14.11
CA ALA A 230 6.42 2.21 -12.77
C ALA A 230 6.91 3.66 -12.68
N VAL A 231 8.16 3.93 -13.10
CA VAL A 231 8.75 5.27 -13.02
C VAL A 231 7.95 6.27 -13.87
N ARG A 232 7.61 5.90 -15.11
CA ARG A 232 6.84 6.78 -16.01
C ARG A 232 5.44 7.07 -15.46
N SER A 233 4.71 6.03 -15.09
CA SER A 233 3.31 6.14 -14.65
C SER A 233 3.19 6.88 -13.31
N MET A 234 4.12 6.66 -12.38
CA MET A 234 4.12 7.37 -11.10
C MET A 234 4.49 8.85 -11.27
N ALA A 235 5.44 9.18 -12.14
CA ALA A 235 5.77 10.58 -12.45
C ALA A 235 4.55 11.31 -13.04
N GLU A 236 3.91 10.73 -14.05
CA GLU A 236 2.69 11.29 -14.66
C GLU A 236 1.59 11.48 -13.62
N ALA A 237 1.37 10.50 -12.74
CA ALA A 237 0.34 10.62 -11.70
C ALA A 237 0.66 11.72 -10.69
N CYS A 238 1.92 11.89 -10.30
CA CYS A 238 2.33 13.00 -9.43
C CYS A 238 1.99 14.35 -10.07
N ASP A 239 2.38 14.55 -11.34
CA ASP A 239 2.10 15.78 -12.07
C ASP A 239 0.60 16.07 -12.16
N GLN A 240 -0.20 15.05 -12.48
CA GLN A 240 -1.66 15.18 -12.57
C GLN A 240 -2.30 15.50 -11.21
N ALA A 241 -1.88 14.84 -10.14
CA ALA A 241 -2.41 15.10 -8.80
C ALA A 241 -2.03 16.51 -8.31
N LEU A 242 -0.79 16.96 -8.54
CA LEU A 242 -0.36 18.32 -8.23
C LEU A 242 -1.15 19.37 -9.02
N GLN A 243 -1.32 19.15 -10.34
CA GLN A 243 -2.09 20.04 -11.20
C GLN A 243 -3.56 20.17 -10.72
N GLN A 244 -4.19 19.05 -10.37
CA GLN A 244 -5.57 19.03 -9.84
C GLN A 244 -5.68 19.74 -8.48
N ALA A 245 -4.65 19.63 -7.63
CA ALA A 245 -4.58 20.36 -6.37
C ALA A 245 -4.26 21.86 -6.56
N GLY A 246 -3.85 22.27 -7.76
CA GLY A 246 -3.37 23.62 -8.04
C GLY A 246 -2.04 23.94 -7.36
N MET A 247 -1.17 22.93 -7.24
CA MET A 247 0.10 22.96 -6.50
C MET A 247 1.27 22.59 -7.40
N THR A 248 2.49 22.87 -6.94
CA THR A 248 3.74 22.41 -7.55
C THR A 248 4.51 21.51 -6.58
N ALA A 249 5.60 20.91 -7.07
CA ALA A 249 6.50 20.10 -6.23
C ALA A 249 7.10 20.90 -5.06
N ASP A 250 7.29 22.22 -5.21
CA ASP A 250 7.84 23.09 -4.18
C ASP A 250 6.91 23.23 -2.96
N ASP A 251 5.60 23.12 -3.19
CA ASP A 251 4.58 23.18 -2.15
C ASP A 251 4.51 21.91 -1.28
N ILE A 252 5.16 20.82 -1.71
CA ILE A 252 5.14 19.54 -1.01
C ILE A 252 6.15 19.53 0.13
N ASP A 253 5.68 19.20 1.33
CA ASP A 253 6.51 19.04 2.52
C ASP A 253 7.13 17.65 2.59
N LEU A 254 6.37 16.63 2.15
CA LEU A 254 6.83 15.25 2.13
C LEU A 254 6.21 14.44 0.98
N LEU A 255 7.06 13.72 0.25
CA LEU A 255 6.68 12.65 -0.66
C LEU A 255 6.74 11.31 0.09
N VAL A 256 5.61 10.60 0.15
CA VAL A 256 5.49 9.23 0.69
C VAL A 256 5.15 8.28 -0.47
N PRO A 257 6.16 7.78 -1.21
CA PRO A 257 5.92 6.92 -2.35
C PRO A 257 5.74 5.46 -1.93
N HIS A 258 5.23 4.64 -2.86
CA HIS A 258 5.27 3.20 -2.72
C HIS A 258 6.71 2.69 -2.54
N GLN A 259 6.91 1.89 -1.50
CA GLN A 259 8.19 1.37 -1.07
C GLN A 259 8.56 0.10 -1.86
N ALA A 260 8.72 0.23 -3.18
CA ALA A 260 9.04 -0.91 -4.05
C ALA A 260 10.53 -1.33 -3.94
N ASN A 261 11.40 -0.35 -4.10
CA ASN A 261 12.85 -0.39 -3.88
C ASN A 261 13.40 1.03 -4.00
N VAL A 262 14.60 1.27 -3.47
CA VAL A 262 15.19 2.61 -3.42
C VAL A 262 15.38 3.24 -4.81
N ARG A 263 15.68 2.45 -5.85
CA ARG A 263 15.93 2.97 -7.21
C ARG A 263 14.67 3.51 -7.88
N ILE A 264 13.53 2.85 -7.66
CA ILE A 264 12.22 3.34 -8.13
C ILE A 264 11.86 4.62 -7.38
N ILE A 265 12.06 4.63 -6.06
CA ILE A 265 11.78 5.80 -5.22
C ILE A 265 12.58 7.02 -5.68
N GLU A 266 13.90 6.86 -5.85
CA GLU A 266 14.80 7.92 -6.33
C GLU A 266 14.40 8.43 -7.72
N ALA A 267 14.09 7.53 -8.64
CA ALA A 267 13.66 7.90 -9.98
C ALA A 267 12.34 8.68 -9.95
N THR A 268 11.34 8.20 -9.21
CA THR A 268 10.05 8.90 -9.06
C THR A 268 10.21 10.26 -8.42
N ALA A 269 11.00 10.38 -7.33
CA ALA A 269 11.27 11.65 -6.67
C ALA A 269 11.92 12.66 -7.63
N LYS A 270 12.94 12.21 -8.39
CA LYS A 270 13.62 13.03 -9.40
C LYS A 270 12.66 13.54 -10.47
N TYR A 271 11.78 12.67 -11.01
CA TYR A 271 10.83 13.09 -12.04
C TYR A 271 9.71 13.98 -11.50
N ALA A 272 9.27 13.76 -10.26
CA ALA A 272 8.31 14.61 -9.57
C ALA A 272 8.90 15.95 -9.08
N GLY A 273 10.21 16.17 -9.25
CA GLY A 273 10.88 17.40 -8.81
C GLY A 273 11.01 17.53 -7.29
N VAL A 274 10.87 16.44 -6.53
CA VAL A 274 10.97 16.45 -5.07
C VAL A 274 12.36 15.99 -4.63
N PRO A 275 13.12 16.80 -3.87
CA PRO A 275 14.44 16.39 -3.40
C PRO A 275 14.35 15.23 -2.40
N MET A 276 15.33 14.33 -2.40
CA MET A 276 15.31 13.11 -1.57
C MET A 276 15.18 13.38 -0.06
N GLU A 277 15.64 14.53 0.43
CA GLU A 277 15.43 14.96 1.82
C GLU A 277 13.94 15.15 2.18
N LYS A 278 13.10 15.48 1.21
CA LYS A 278 11.63 15.54 1.31
C LYS A 278 10.95 14.22 0.95
N VAL A 279 11.70 13.12 0.83
CA VAL A 279 11.13 11.79 0.55
C VAL A 279 11.19 10.94 1.82
N PHE A 280 10.12 10.19 2.09
CA PHE A 280 10.12 9.19 3.14
C PHE A 280 10.50 7.81 2.59
N VAL A 281 11.50 7.18 3.20
CA VAL A 281 12.02 5.87 2.80
C VAL A 281 12.16 4.97 4.03
N ASN A 282 11.53 3.81 3.98
CA ASN A 282 11.65 2.75 4.99
C ASN A 282 11.75 1.34 4.38
N VAL A 283 11.83 1.25 3.04
CA VAL A 283 11.98 -0.02 2.31
C VAL A 283 13.21 -0.83 2.76
N ASP A 284 14.23 -0.15 3.29
CA ASP A 284 15.43 -0.77 3.86
C ASP A 284 15.11 -1.71 5.04
N ARG A 285 14.09 -1.36 5.83
CA ARG A 285 13.69 -2.07 7.06
C ARG A 285 12.56 -3.06 6.86
N TYR A 286 11.65 -2.80 5.93
CA TYR A 286 10.41 -3.59 5.80
C TYR A 286 10.30 -4.37 4.49
N GLY A 287 11.15 -4.07 3.50
CA GLY A 287 10.96 -4.53 2.14
C GLY A 287 9.70 -3.95 1.51
N ASN A 288 9.31 -4.51 0.37
CA ASN A 288 8.09 -4.16 -0.34
C ASN A 288 6.89 -4.91 0.25
N MET A 289 5.98 -4.20 0.93
CA MET A 289 4.75 -4.76 1.47
C MET A 289 3.54 -4.50 0.56
N SER A 290 3.76 -4.40 -0.75
CA SER A 290 2.71 -4.14 -1.75
C SER A 290 1.83 -2.94 -1.35
N SER A 291 0.52 -3.14 -1.16
CA SER A 291 -0.45 -2.11 -0.84
C SER A 291 -0.24 -1.48 0.54
N ALA A 292 0.36 -2.22 1.49
CA ALA A 292 0.61 -1.76 2.84
C ALA A 292 1.79 -0.78 2.93
N SER A 293 2.66 -0.74 1.92
CA SER A 293 3.86 0.11 1.91
C SER A 293 3.59 1.59 2.17
N VAL A 294 2.60 2.17 1.48
CA VAL A 294 2.24 3.59 1.61
C VAL A 294 1.66 3.93 2.99
N PRO A 295 0.60 3.26 3.49
CA PRO A 295 0.02 3.61 4.78
C PRO A 295 0.95 3.32 5.95
N VAL A 296 1.81 2.28 5.85
CA VAL A 296 2.86 2.03 6.86
C VAL A 296 3.87 3.18 6.89
N ALA A 297 4.35 3.62 5.72
CA ALA A 297 5.27 4.74 5.61
C ALA A 297 4.65 6.07 6.09
N LEU A 298 3.37 6.30 5.78
CA LEU A 298 2.62 7.48 6.24
C LEU A 298 2.52 7.52 7.77
N ASP A 299 2.15 6.40 8.39
CA ASP A 299 2.04 6.30 9.85
C ASP A 299 3.40 6.48 10.56
N GLU A 300 4.47 5.94 9.99
CA GLU A 300 5.83 6.11 10.52
C GLU A 300 6.33 7.56 10.37
N ALA A 301 6.03 8.21 9.24
CA ALA A 301 6.37 9.62 9.03
C ALA A 301 5.65 10.55 10.03
N LEU A 302 4.39 10.26 10.37
CA LEU A 302 3.63 10.97 11.39
C LEU A 302 4.25 10.80 12.79
N GLU A 303 4.58 9.57 13.16
CA GLU A 303 5.24 9.28 14.45
C GLU A 303 6.61 9.96 14.57
N GLN A 304 7.37 10.00 13.48
CA GLN A 304 8.66 10.70 13.40
C GLN A 304 8.53 12.22 13.29
N LYS A 305 7.30 12.77 13.34
CA LYS A 305 6.99 14.21 13.22
C LYS A 305 7.52 14.84 11.94
N ARG A 306 7.64 14.03 10.88
CA ARG A 306 7.96 14.52 9.52
C ARG A 306 6.74 15.10 8.81
N ILE A 307 5.55 14.73 9.26
CA ILE A 307 4.26 15.29 8.85
C ILE A 307 3.62 15.91 10.09
N GLY A 308 3.15 17.15 9.98
CA GLY A 308 2.44 17.86 11.04
C GLY A 308 1.16 18.53 10.52
N PRO A 309 0.38 19.17 11.39
CA PRO A 309 -0.80 19.91 10.97
C PRO A 309 -0.47 20.97 9.91
N GLY A 310 -1.21 20.95 8.81
CA GLY A 310 -1.04 21.81 7.65
C GLY A 310 -0.05 21.30 6.61
N SER A 311 0.71 20.22 6.87
CA SER A 311 1.68 19.68 5.92
C SER A 311 1.00 19.16 4.65
N HIS A 312 1.60 19.44 3.49
CA HIS A 312 1.20 18.87 2.21
C HIS A 312 2.01 17.62 1.90
N VAL A 313 1.31 16.51 1.75
CA VAL A 313 1.90 15.19 1.50
C VAL A 313 1.50 14.73 0.10
N LEU A 314 2.48 14.46 -0.75
CA LEU A 314 2.27 13.77 -2.01
C LEU A 314 2.48 12.28 -1.78
N THR A 315 1.51 11.46 -2.15
CA THR A 315 1.67 10.00 -2.16
C THR A 315 1.45 9.47 -3.56
N VAL A 316 2.19 8.41 -3.92
CA VAL A 316 2.13 7.80 -5.24
C VAL A 316 2.45 6.31 -5.15
N ALA A 317 1.78 5.49 -5.96
CA ALA A 317 2.06 4.07 -6.06
C ALA A 317 1.75 3.53 -7.45
N PHE A 318 2.33 2.37 -7.71
CA PHE A 318 2.16 1.58 -8.91
C PHE A 318 2.18 0.11 -8.53
N GLY A 319 1.33 -0.71 -9.15
CA GLY A 319 1.25 -2.15 -8.91
C GLY A 319 0.77 -2.94 -10.12
N ALA A 320 0.58 -4.25 -9.91
CA ALA A 320 0.05 -5.18 -10.90
C ALA A 320 -1.27 -4.69 -11.52
N GLY A 321 -1.53 -5.09 -12.76
CA GLY A 321 -2.70 -4.64 -13.54
C GLY A 321 -2.39 -4.24 -14.98
N LEU A 322 -1.51 -3.28 -15.28
CA LEU A 322 -0.84 -2.39 -14.33
C LEU A 322 -1.80 -1.30 -13.81
N THR A 323 -1.65 -0.94 -12.55
CA THR A 323 -2.45 0.09 -11.86
C THR A 323 -1.52 1.11 -11.22
N TRP A 324 -1.93 2.38 -11.17
CA TRP A 324 -1.16 3.42 -10.51
C TRP A 324 -2.04 4.58 -10.08
N GLY A 325 -1.51 5.39 -9.18
CA GLY A 325 -2.15 6.64 -8.80
C GLY A 325 -1.30 7.51 -7.92
N ALA A 326 -1.74 8.75 -7.74
CA ALA A 326 -1.19 9.69 -6.79
C ALA A 326 -2.29 10.50 -6.12
N MET A 327 -2.05 10.93 -4.90
CA MET A 327 -2.93 11.82 -4.15
C MET A 327 -2.12 12.92 -3.48
N VAL A 328 -2.68 14.12 -3.44
CA VAL A 328 -2.17 15.20 -2.59
C VAL A 328 -3.06 15.28 -1.36
N LEU A 329 -2.44 15.16 -0.19
CA LEU A 329 -3.09 15.22 1.11
C LEU A 329 -2.65 16.48 1.84
N ARG A 330 -3.54 17.05 2.65
CA ARG A 330 -3.21 18.06 3.64
C ARG A 330 -3.51 17.49 5.02
N TRP A 331 -2.50 17.43 5.89
CA TRP A 331 -2.62 16.86 7.23
C TRP A 331 -3.14 17.84 8.27
#